data_AF-A0A9D2WNK3-F1
#
_entry.id   AF-A0A9D2WNK3-F1
#
_cell.length_a   1.000
_cell.length_b   1.000
_cell.length_c   1.000
_cell.angle_alpha   90.00
_cell.angle_beta   90.00
_cell.angle_gamma   90.00
#
_symmetry.space_group_name_H-M   'P 1'
#
loop_
_entity.id
_entity.type
_entity.pdbx_description
1 polymer ?
#
loop_
_entity_poly.entity_id
_entity_poly.type
_entity_poly.pdbx_seq_one_letter_code
_entity_poly.pdbx_strand_id
1 'polypeptide(L)'
;MIYRWAIHPACPTRLWLAALLSRWSMVYAIACFPYARLEGLGTLYNRYKGKRELIWATGSKIIIATLVAWVASLILLLAAWGWVHFMGSKLMGELGGLTGDVYGATAETTELLIYLTVFPLFGYWSWLFSAPWL
;
A
#
# COMPACT_ATOMS: atom_id res chain seq x y z
N MET A 1 18.12 23.37 -13.58
CA MET A 1 17.72 23.46 -12.16
C MET A 1 16.62 22.44 -11.83
N ILE A 2 16.77 21.16 -12.23
CA ILE A 2 15.78 20.08 -12.00
C ILE A 2 16.41 18.87 -11.29
N TYR A 3 17.74 18.76 -11.27
CA TYR A 3 18.44 17.56 -10.77
C TYR A 3 18.81 17.58 -9.27
N ARG A 4 18.48 18.66 -8.53
CA ARG A 4 18.85 18.75 -7.10
C ARG A 4 17.95 17.91 -6.17
N TRP A 5 16.86 17.34 -6.69
CA TRP A 5 15.90 16.53 -5.94
C TRP A 5 16.26 15.05 -5.86
N ALA A 6 17.13 14.55 -6.75
CA ALA A 6 17.49 13.13 -6.80
C ALA A 6 18.57 12.70 -5.79
N ILE A 7 19.28 13.67 -5.17
CA ILE A 7 20.50 13.40 -4.37
C ILE A 7 20.40 14.00 -2.95
N HIS A 8 19.20 14.05 -2.36
CA HIS A 8 19.08 14.20 -0.90
C HIS A 8 19.01 12.82 -0.25
N PRO A 9 19.70 12.56 0.87
CA PRO A 9 19.73 11.24 1.55
C PRO A 9 18.35 10.76 2.04
N ALA A 10 17.33 11.63 2.01
CA ALA A 10 15.94 11.27 2.28
C ALA A 10 15.18 10.70 1.05
N CYS A 11 15.73 10.74 -0.16
CA CYS A 11 15.05 10.30 -1.40
C CYS A 11 14.81 8.78 -1.49
N PRO A 12 15.73 7.90 -1.05
CA PRO A 12 15.52 6.46 -1.15
C PRO A 12 14.33 6.02 -0.28
N THR A 13 14.35 6.36 1.01
CA THR A 13 13.37 5.87 2.00
C THR A 13 11.92 6.15 1.59
N ARG A 14 11.66 7.26 0.91
CA ARG A 14 10.34 7.63 0.36
C ARG A 14 9.88 6.73 -0.79
N LEU A 15 10.78 6.37 -1.70
CA LEU A 15 10.49 5.41 -2.78
C LEU A 15 10.25 4.01 -2.22
N TRP A 16 11.06 3.60 -1.23
CA TRP A 16 10.91 2.31 -0.56
C TRP A 16 9.56 2.18 0.16
N LEU A 17 9.08 3.24 0.81
CA LEU A 17 7.77 3.25 1.49
C LEU A 17 6.61 3.07 0.52
N ALA A 18 6.63 3.76 -0.62
CA ALA A 18 5.59 3.64 -1.62
C ALA A 18 5.50 2.21 -2.18
N ALA A 19 6.65 1.61 -2.51
CA ALA A 19 6.72 0.21 -2.95
C ALA A 19 6.23 -0.78 -1.87
N LEU A 20 6.61 -0.57 -0.60
CA LEU A 20 6.20 -1.42 0.54
C LEU A 20 4.68 -1.42 0.75
N LEU A 21 4.07 -0.24 0.73
CA LEU A 21 2.64 -0.04 0.92
C LEU A 21 1.83 -0.47 -0.30
N SER A 22 2.32 -0.23 -1.53
CA SER A 22 1.76 -0.75 -2.77
C SER A 22 1.64 -2.29 -2.73
N ARG A 23 2.69 -2.97 -2.29
CA ARG A 23 2.65 -4.43 -2.11
C ARG A 23 1.69 -4.89 -1.01
N TRP A 24 1.38 -4.04 -0.03
CA TRP A 24 0.42 -4.39 1.03
C TRP A 24 -1.01 -4.27 0.52
N SER A 25 -1.24 -3.24 -0.28
CA SER A 25 -2.48 -2.98 -1.00
C SER A 25 -2.97 -4.24 -1.75
N MET A 26 -2.08 -4.92 -2.46
CA MET A 26 -2.39 -6.21 -3.12
C MET A 26 -2.79 -7.31 -2.12
N VAL A 27 -2.03 -7.48 -1.03
CA VAL A 27 -2.30 -8.53 -0.02
C VAL A 27 -3.64 -8.30 0.64
N TYR A 28 -3.95 -7.05 0.97
CA TYR A 28 -5.24 -6.66 1.53
C TYR A 28 -6.38 -6.90 0.54
N ALA A 29 -6.21 -6.50 -0.72
CA ALA A 29 -7.21 -6.71 -1.77
C ALA A 29 -7.49 -8.21 -1.99
N ILE A 30 -6.43 -9.03 -2.06
CA ILE A 30 -6.56 -10.48 -2.19
C ILE A 30 -7.28 -11.04 -0.97
N ALA A 31 -6.93 -10.65 0.26
CA ALA A 31 -7.53 -11.24 1.45
C ALA A 31 -9.00 -10.86 1.66
N CYS A 32 -9.36 -9.59 1.45
CA CYS A 32 -10.71 -9.08 1.72
C CYS A 32 -11.71 -9.39 0.61
N PHE A 33 -11.29 -9.46 -0.65
CA PHE A 33 -12.22 -9.61 -1.77
C PHE A 33 -12.09 -10.97 -2.46
N PRO A 34 -13.21 -11.66 -2.77
CA PRO A 34 -13.19 -12.94 -3.45
C PRO A 34 -12.70 -12.79 -4.89
N TYR A 35 -12.05 -13.82 -5.41
CA TYR A 35 -11.58 -13.85 -6.79
C TYR A 35 -12.75 -14.10 -7.74
N ALA A 36 -12.86 -13.33 -8.83
CA ALA A 36 -14.03 -13.34 -9.70
C ALA A 36 -14.17 -14.62 -10.56
N ARG A 37 -13.05 -15.24 -10.95
CA ARG A 37 -13.06 -16.43 -11.83
C ARG A 37 -13.07 -17.72 -11.01
N LEU A 38 -13.89 -18.69 -11.41
CA LEU A 38 -13.97 -20.02 -10.80
C LEU A 38 -12.71 -20.88 -11.03
N GLU A 39 -11.90 -20.57 -12.06
CA GLU A 39 -10.65 -21.26 -12.39
C GLU A 39 -9.55 -20.25 -12.81
N GLY A 40 -8.31 -20.48 -12.33
CA GLY A 40 -7.12 -19.64 -12.62
C GLY A 40 -6.16 -19.56 -11.43
N LEU A 41 -4.94 -19.02 -11.62
CA LEU A 41 -3.91 -18.89 -10.55
C LEU A 41 -4.42 -18.19 -9.26
N GLY A 42 -5.41 -17.29 -9.36
CA GLY A 42 -6.03 -16.62 -8.22
C GLY A 42 -6.94 -17.50 -7.35
N THR A 43 -7.37 -18.67 -7.83
CA THR A 43 -8.20 -19.60 -7.04
C THR A 43 -7.39 -20.35 -6.00
N LEU A 44 -6.10 -20.62 -6.27
CA LEU A 44 -5.15 -21.13 -5.28
C LEU A 44 -5.03 -20.16 -4.10
N TYR A 45 -4.85 -18.87 -4.38
CA TYR A 45 -4.82 -17.85 -3.33
C TYR A 45 -6.12 -17.79 -2.52
N ASN A 46 -7.28 -17.95 -3.16
CA ASN A 46 -8.58 -17.99 -2.49
C ASN A 46 -8.73 -19.21 -1.55
N ARG A 47 -8.09 -20.34 -1.90
CA ARG A 47 -8.10 -21.57 -1.11
C ARG A 47 -7.18 -21.52 0.13
N TYR A 48 -6.13 -20.71 0.10
CA TYR A 48 -5.16 -20.55 1.20
C TYR A 48 -5.33 -19.24 2.00
N LYS A 49 -6.46 -18.53 1.90
CA LYS A 49 -6.73 -17.30 2.66
C LYS A 49 -6.87 -17.57 4.17
N GLY A 50 -5.75 -17.62 4.87
CA GLY A 50 -5.73 -17.56 6.33
C GLY A 50 -5.90 -16.12 6.79
N LYS A 51 -6.96 -15.82 7.57
CA LYS A 51 -7.08 -14.52 8.29
C LYS A 51 -5.82 -14.20 9.13
N ARG A 52 -5.10 -15.24 9.56
CA ARG A 52 -3.81 -15.14 10.27
C ARG A 52 -2.70 -14.55 9.40
N GLU A 53 -2.59 -14.96 8.14
CA GLU A 53 -1.59 -14.45 7.20
C GLU A 53 -1.78 -12.95 6.93
N LEU A 54 -3.03 -12.50 6.85
CA LEU A 54 -3.35 -11.08 6.72
C LEU A 54 -2.91 -10.28 7.95
N ILE A 55 -3.11 -10.82 9.16
CA ILE A 55 -2.69 -10.19 10.41
C ILE A 55 -1.16 -10.10 10.47
N TRP A 56 -0.44 -11.17 10.12
CA TRP A 56 1.02 -11.18 10.07
C TRP A 56 1.57 -10.22 9.00
N ALA A 57 0.98 -10.20 7.80
CA ALA A 57 1.37 -9.30 6.72
C ALA A 57 1.11 -7.83 7.06
N THR A 58 0.02 -7.54 7.76
CA THR A 58 -0.31 -6.17 8.18
C THR A 58 0.56 -5.74 9.35
N GLY A 59 0.74 -6.59 10.36
CA GLY A 59 1.58 -6.31 11.52
C GLY A 59 3.05 -6.08 11.15
N SER A 60 3.64 -6.95 10.33
CA SER A 60 5.02 -6.79 9.85
C SER A 60 5.22 -5.49 9.08
N LYS A 61 4.25 -5.09 8.24
CA LYS A 61 4.36 -3.86 7.48
C LYS A 61 4.13 -2.60 8.29
N ILE A 62 3.25 -2.62 9.28
CA ILE A 62 3.10 -1.51 10.24
C ILE A 62 4.43 -1.29 10.96
N ILE A 63 5.08 -2.36 11.43
CA ILE A 63 6.37 -2.27 12.13
C ILE A 63 7.43 -1.65 11.21
N ILE A 64 7.61 -2.19 10.00
CA ILE A 64 8.61 -1.69 9.04
C ILE A 64 8.33 -0.24 8.65
N ALA A 65 7.08 0.11 8.34
CA ALA A 65 6.72 1.45 7.91
C ALA A 65 6.91 2.48 9.06
N THR A 66 6.57 2.10 10.29
CA THR A 66 6.75 2.94 11.48
C THR A 66 8.22 3.20 11.75
N LEU A 67 9.09 2.19 11.61
CA LEU A 67 10.54 2.35 11.77
C LEU A 67 11.16 3.34 10.79
N VAL A 68 10.59 3.46 9.58
CA VAL A 68 11.14 4.30 8.50
C VAL A 68 10.57 5.72 8.48
N ALA A 69 9.27 5.89 8.74
CA ALA A 69 8.58 7.18 8.57
C ALA A 69 7.70 7.59 9.76
N TRP A 70 7.85 6.94 10.92
CA TRP A 70 7.17 7.32 12.17
C TRP A 70 5.66 7.55 11.99
N VAL A 71 5.14 8.69 12.45
CA VAL A 71 3.70 9.03 12.38
C VAL A 71 3.22 9.21 10.95
N ALA A 72 4.08 9.69 10.03
CA ALA A 72 3.71 9.80 8.62
C ALA A 72 3.35 8.43 8.02
N SER A 73 3.97 7.35 8.48
CA SER A 73 3.69 5.99 8.00
C SER A 73 2.25 5.55 8.29
N LEU A 74 1.70 5.93 9.44
CA LEU A 74 0.31 5.62 9.83
C LEU A 74 -0.70 6.35 8.95
N ILE A 75 -0.42 7.62 8.63
CA ILE A 75 -1.27 8.42 7.74
C ILE A 75 -1.29 7.80 6.35
N LEU A 76 -0.12 7.43 5.82
CA LEU A 76 -0.01 6.79 4.50
C LEU A 76 -0.67 5.41 4.46
N LEU A 77 -0.57 4.64 5.55
CA LEU A 77 -1.20 3.33 5.65
C LEU A 77 -2.73 3.46 5.70
N LEU A 78 -3.26 4.43 6.44
CA LEU A 78 -4.70 4.73 6.45
C LEU A 78 -5.21 5.18 5.08
N ALA A 79 -4.45 6.05 4.39
CA ALA A 79 -4.78 6.49 3.04
C ALA A 79 -4.79 5.32 2.04
N ALA A 80 -3.76 4.47 2.07
CA ALA A 80 -3.67 3.28 1.24
C ALA A 80 -4.80 2.28 1.55
N TRP A 81 -5.11 2.05 2.82
CA TRP A 81 -6.19 1.18 3.24
C TRP A 81 -7.55 1.65 2.75
N GLY A 82 -7.86 2.94 2.95
CA GLY A 82 -9.11 3.55 2.48
C GLY A 82 -9.25 3.47 0.96
N TRP A 83 -8.16 3.73 0.22
CA TRP A 83 -8.15 3.63 -1.23
C TRP A 83 -8.42 2.21 -1.74
N VAL A 84 -7.68 1.23 -1.24
CA VAL A 84 -7.82 -0.18 -1.65
C VAL A 84 -9.20 -0.70 -1.29
N HIS A 85 -9.70 -0.36 -0.10
CA HIS A 85 -11.03 -0.78 0.32
C HIS A 85 -12.11 -0.17 -0.59
N PHE A 86 -12.00 1.11 -0.94
CA PHE A 86 -12.92 1.77 -1.86
C PHE A 86 -12.90 1.13 -3.26
N MET A 87 -11.71 0.98 -3.87
CA MET A 87 -11.56 0.35 -5.18
C MET A 87 -12.08 -1.09 -5.17
N GLY A 88 -11.67 -1.88 -4.18
CA GLY A 88 -12.07 -3.27 -4.08
C GLY A 88 -13.58 -3.43 -3.91
N SER A 89 -14.23 -2.57 -3.11
CA SER A 89 -15.68 -2.62 -2.90
C SER A 89 -16.46 -2.24 -4.16
N LYS A 90 -16.00 -1.22 -4.89
CA LYS A 90 -16.61 -0.81 -6.17
C LYS A 90 -16.50 -1.92 -7.21
N LEU A 91 -15.29 -2.44 -7.42
CA LEU A 91 -15.03 -3.46 -8.42
C LEU A 91 -15.65 -4.81 -8.05
N MET A 92 -15.77 -5.13 -6.76
CA MET A 92 -16.54 -6.29 -6.30
C MET A 92 -18.03 -6.17 -6.66
N GLY A 93 -18.62 -4.98 -6.48
CA GLY A 93 -20.03 -4.73 -6.82
C GLY A 93 -20.32 -4.81 -8.32
N GLU A 94 -19.35 -4.47 -9.17
CA GLU A 94 -19.50 -4.48 -10.63
C GLU A 94 -19.16 -5.83 -11.27
N LEU A 95 -18.13 -6.53 -10.77
CA LEU A 95 -17.56 -7.72 -11.41
C LEU A 95 -17.85 -9.03 -10.66
N GLY A 96 -18.43 -8.96 -9.46
CA GLY A 96 -18.67 -10.14 -8.61
C GLY A 96 -17.40 -10.70 -7.95
N GLY A 97 -16.26 -10.04 -8.12
CA GLY A 97 -14.97 -10.38 -7.53
C GLY A 97 -13.81 -9.64 -8.18
N LEU A 98 -12.60 -9.75 -7.63
CA LEU A 98 -11.40 -9.10 -8.18
C LEU A 98 -10.55 -10.10 -8.98
N THR A 99 -9.91 -9.63 -10.05
CA THR A 99 -8.97 -10.42 -10.88
C THR A 99 -7.51 -10.01 -10.64
N GLY A 100 -6.57 -10.76 -11.22
CA GLY A 100 -5.13 -10.46 -11.12
C GLY A 100 -4.77 -9.06 -11.62
N ASP A 101 -5.35 -8.67 -12.75
CA ASP A 101 -5.14 -7.35 -13.36
C ASP A 101 -5.65 -6.22 -12.45
N VAL A 102 -6.76 -6.45 -11.76
CA VAL A 102 -7.32 -5.50 -10.80
C VAL A 102 -6.39 -5.33 -9.58
N TYR A 103 -5.77 -6.41 -9.09
CA TYR A 103 -4.77 -6.29 -8.03
C TYR A 103 -3.53 -5.51 -8.48
N GLY A 104 -3.07 -5.75 -9.71
CA GLY A 104 -2.00 -4.98 -10.36
C GLY A 104 -2.32 -3.49 -10.41
N ALA A 105 -3.46 -3.14 -11.00
CA ALA A 105 -3.93 -1.76 -11.11
C ALA A 105 -4.13 -1.08 -9.73
N THR A 106 -4.63 -1.83 -8.74
CA THR A 106 -4.79 -1.32 -7.37
C THR A 106 -3.44 -0.99 -6.74
N ALA A 107 -2.40 -1.78 -7.00
CA ALA A 107 -1.06 -1.52 -6.49
C ALA A 107 -0.42 -0.28 -7.12
N GLU A 108 -0.48 -0.17 -8.45
CA GLU A 108 0.04 0.98 -9.19
C GLU A 108 -0.66 2.28 -8.77
N THR A 109 -2.00 2.26 -8.68
CA THR A 109 -2.77 3.42 -8.23
C THR A 109 -2.50 3.78 -6.78
N THR A 110 -2.32 2.79 -5.90
CA THR A 110 -1.93 3.03 -4.49
C THR A 110 -0.55 3.68 -4.42
N GLU A 111 0.41 3.23 -5.23
CA GLU A 111 1.75 3.82 -5.28
C GLU A 111 1.71 5.29 -5.72
N LEU A 112 0.95 5.60 -6.78
CA LEU A 112 0.74 6.97 -7.24
C LEU A 112 0.11 7.85 -6.16
N LEU A 113 -0.89 7.33 -5.43
CA LEU A 113 -1.54 8.03 -4.32
C LEU A 113 -0.57 8.33 -3.18
N ILE A 114 0.31 7.38 -2.86
CA ILE A 114 1.33 7.57 -1.82
C ILE A 114 2.34 8.63 -2.25
N TYR A 115 2.80 8.63 -3.49
CA TYR A 115 3.67 9.71 -3.96
C TYR A 115 2.97 11.06 -3.90
N LEU A 116 1.73 11.16 -4.39
CA LEU A 116 0.93 12.38 -4.35
C LEU A 116 0.69 12.90 -2.93
N THR A 117 0.63 12.02 -1.93
CA THR A 117 0.45 12.42 -0.53
C THR A 117 1.78 12.74 0.16
N VAL A 118 2.83 11.95 -0.07
CA VAL A 118 4.15 12.13 0.56
C VAL A 118 4.81 13.46 0.17
N PHE A 119 4.74 13.85 -1.11
CA PHE A 119 5.36 15.09 -1.58
C PHE A 119 4.87 16.35 -0.85
N PRO A 120 3.55 16.63 -0.76
CA PRO A 120 3.04 17.77 -0.01
C PRO A 120 3.19 17.60 1.51
N LEU A 121 2.95 16.40 2.07
CA LEU A 121 3.11 16.16 3.51
C LEU A 121 4.52 16.48 4.00
N PHE A 122 5.54 16.13 3.21
CA PHE A 122 6.92 16.47 3.54
C PHE A 122 7.19 17.98 3.46
N GLY A 123 6.59 18.67 2.49
CA GLY A 123 6.76 20.12 2.31
C GLY A 123 6.17 20.93 3.46
N TYR A 124 5.02 20.53 4.00
CA TYR A 124 4.34 21.24 5.07
C TYR A 124 4.70 20.73 6.48
N TRP A 125 4.91 19.43 6.64
CA TRP A 125 4.97 18.73 7.94
C TRP A 125 6.12 17.72 8.01
N SER A 126 7.33 18.17 7.65
CA SER A 126 8.55 17.35 7.62
C SER A 126 8.85 16.64 8.95
N TRP A 127 8.46 17.23 10.08
CA TRP A 127 8.66 16.64 11.41
C TRP A 127 7.89 15.32 11.64
N LEU A 128 6.86 15.00 10.85
CA LEU A 128 6.16 13.71 10.95
C LEU A 128 7.02 12.54 10.48
N PHE A 129 7.99 12.83 9.61
CA PHE A 129 8.94 11.86 9.09
C PHE A 129 10.18 11.75 9.97
N SER A 130 10.35 12.65 10.95
CA SER A 130 11.45 12.60 11.92
C SER A 130 11.16 11.56 12.97
N ALA A 131 11.66 10.35 12.73
CA ALA A 131 11.67 9.31 13.74
C ALA A 131 12.64 9.70 14.87
N PRO A 132 12.23 9.67 16.15
CA PRO A 132 13.08 10.11 17.26
C PRO A 132 14.31 9.21 17.50
N TRP A 133 14.43 8.09 16.78
CA TRP A 133 15.52 7.12 16.86
C TRP A 133 16.47 7.10 15.65
N LEU A 134 16.27 7.98 14.65
CA LEU A 134 17.14 8.17 13.48
C LEU A 134 17.64 9.62 13.43
#